data_AF-A0A3S4KMX3-F1
#
_entry.id   AF-A0A3S4KMX3-F1
#
_cell.length_a   1.000
_cell.length_b   1.000
_cell.length_c   1.000
_cell.angle_alpha   90.00
_cell.angle_beta   90.00
_cell.angle_gamma   90.00
#
_symmetry.space_group_name_H-M   'P 1'
#
loop_
_entity.id
_entity.type
_entity.pdbx_description
1 polymer ?
#
loop_
_entity_poly.entity_id
_entity_poly.type
_entity_poly.pdbx_seq_one_letter_code
_entity_poly.pdbx_strand_id
1 'polypeptide(L)'
;MSSLPTGENIKAIEKLISDASEVIAKRERSVRRAERNLEIAEDHLADLENQRDELVIASWGDVPNWHGIFSMSEDASTTMRAYRDKWVGTIAGLRQTAFGNIYTGQSVYGIGFTTKSEEELEQTVQMVEFVLPYLIADERKEKSLMIYNYPAVDCYHSFVFNIETGTYGIATDRFMSRQETMEFPSLEFALRHLQANTLIDDVDKRKSLNDEVTE
;
A
#
# COMPACT_ATOMS: atom_id res chain seq x y z
N MET A 1 -52.34 16.73 49.32
CA MET A 1 -51.45 16.14 48.31
C MET A 1 -51.12 14.73 48.77
N SER A 2 -51.84 13.73 48.25
CA SER A 2 -51.65 12.33 48.61
C SER A 2 -50.42 11.81 47.86
N SER A 3 -49.37 11.44 48.59
CA SER A 3 -48.27 10.65 48.04
C SER A 3 -48.80 9.24 47.81
N LEU A 4 -48.82 8.79 46.55
CA LEU A 4 -49.13 7.40 46.21
C LEU A 4 -48.17 6.48 47.00
N PRO A 5 -48.66 5.35 47.55
CA PRO A 5 -47.84 4.44 48.34
C PRO A 5 -46.63 3.97 47.51
N THR A 6 -45.46 3.90 48.13
CA THR A 6 -44.16 3.65 47.49
C THR A 6 -44.16 2.49 46.48
N GLY A 7 -44.98 1.46 46.69
CA GLY A 7 -45.14 0.33 45.76
C GLY A 7 -45.87 0.65 44.44
N GLU A 8 -46.79 1.61 44.40
CA GLU A 8 -47.43 2.05 43.15
C GLU A 8 -46.48 2.90 42.29
N ASN A 9 -45.63 3.70 42.93
CA ASN A 9 -44.58 4.47 42.25
C ASN A 9 -43.52 3.54 41.62
N ILE A 10 -43.16 2.44 42.30
CA ILE A 10 -42.22 1.44 41.76
C ILE A 10 -42.80 0.79 40.50
N LYS A 11 -44.06 0.33 40.52
CA LYS A 11 -44.72 -0.26 39.33
C LYS A 11 -44.83 0.70 38.15
N ALA A 12 -45.06 1.98 38.42
CA ALA A 12 -45.09 3.00 37.38
C ALA A 12 -43.71 3.17 36.73
N ILE A 13 -42.63 3.18 37.51
CA ILE A 13 -41.25 3.25 37.01
C ILE A 13 -40.87 1.97 36.26
N GLU A 14 -41.23 0.79 36.75
CA GLU A 14 -40.99 -0.49 36.06
C GLU A 14 -41.65 -0.52 34.67
N LYS A 15 -42.87 0.02 34.57
CA LYS A 15 -43.54 0.18 33.27
C LYS A 15 -42.78 1.14 32.35
N LEU A 16 -42.34 2.30 32.86
CA LEU A 16 -41.54 3.25 32.07
C LEU A 16 -40.20 2.63 31.61
N ILE A 17 -39.57 1.81 32.44
CA ILE A 17 -38.35 1.07 32.08
C ILE A 17 -38.67 0.05 30.99
N SER A 18 -39.75 -0.70 31.12
CA SER A 18 -40.20 -1.66 30.11
C SER A 18 -40.46 -0.98 28.76
N ASP A 19 -41.23 0.12 28.77
CA ASP A 19 -41.57 0.89 27.56
C ASP A 19 -40.30 1.47 26.92
N ALA A 20 -39.37 2.02 27.71
CA ALA A 20 -38.09 2.52 27.23
C ALA A 20 -37.23 1.39 26.63
N SER A 21 -37.22 0.21 27.26
CA SER A 21 -36.47 -0.96 26.79
C SER A 21 -37.01 -1.48 25.46
N GLU A 22 -38.33 -1.48 25.27
CA GLU A 22 -38.96 -1.83 24.00
C GLU A 22 -38.59 -0.83 22.88
N VAL A 23 -38.58 0.47 23.21
CA VAL A 23 -38.13 1.51 22.26
C VAL A 23 -36.67 1.29 21.88
N ILE A 24 -35.77 1.04 22.84
CA ILE A 24 -34.36 0.72 22.57
C ILE A 24 -34.26 -0.49 21.63
N ALA A 25 -34.91 -1.61 21.96
CA ALA A 25 -34.89 -2.81 21.13
C ALA A 25 -35.42 -2.58 19.71
N LYS A 26 -36.43 -1.72 19.54
CA LYS A 26 -36.93 -1.31 18.22
C LYS A 26 -35.90 -0.49 17.45
N ARG A 27 -35.23 0.47 18.10
CA ARG A 27 -34.20 1.30 17.46
C ARG A 27 -32.98 0.47 17.06
N GLU A 28 -32.52 -0.44 17.91
CA GLU A 28 -31.43 -1.35 17.56
C GLU A 28 -31.77 -2.20 16.33
N ARG A 29 -33.01 -2.73 16.24
CA ARG A 29 -33.44 -3.46 15.04
C ARG A 29 -33.43 -2.59 13.79
N SER A 30 -33.84 -1.32 13.89
CA SER A 30 -33.76 -0.37 12.78
C SER A 30 -32.32 -0.10 12.37
N VAL A 31 -31.39 0.08 13.33
CA VAL A 31 -29.97 0.29 13.06
C VAL A 31 -29.37 -0.91 12.35
N ARG A 32 -29.56 -2.13 12.89
CA ARG A 32 -29.09 -3.37 12.24
C ARG A 32 -29.61 -3.54 10.82
N ARG A 33 -30.85 -3.13 10.56
CA ARG A 33 -31.43 -3.15 9.20
C ARG A 33 -30.78 -2.11 8.29
N ALA A 34 -30.51 -0.92 8.81
CA ALA A 34 -29.84 0.13 8.05
C ALA A 34 -28.40 -0.24 7.71
N GLU A 35 -27.64 -0.81 8.66
CA GLU A 35 -26.29 -1.33 8.46
C GLU A 35 -26.26 -2.41 7.37
N ARG A 36 -27.17 -3.39 7.42
CA ARG A 36 -27.28 -4.42 6.38
C ARG A 36 -27.65 -3.84 5.01
N ASN A 37 -28.53 -2.84 4.97
CA ASN A 37 -28.88 -2.20 3.71
C ASN A 37 -27.70 -1.40 3.13
N LEU A 38 -26.87 -0.81 3.98
CA LEU A 38 -25.65 -0.14 3.57
C LEU A 38 -24.65 -1.15 2.98
N GLU A 39 -24.39 -2.26 3.67
CA GLU A 39 -23.52 -3.35 3.17
C GLU A 39 -23.95 -3.83 1.77
N ILE A 40 -25.25 -4.09 1.57
CA ILE A 40 -25.78 -4.48 0.25
C ILE A 40 -25.55 -3.39 -0.82
N ALA A 41 -25.67 -2.12 -0.45
CA ALA A 41 -25.45 -1.02 -1.37
C ALA A 41 -23.96 -0.84 -1.70
N GLU A 42 -23.08 -1.04 -0.73
CA GLU A 42 -21.62 -1.03 -0.91
C GLU A 42 -21.16 -2.18 -1.82
N ASP A 43 -21.65 -3.40 -1.59
CA ASP A 43 -21.39 -4.55 -2.46
C ASP A 43 -21.86 -4.29 -3.90
N HIS A 44 -23.07 -3.74 -4.06
CA HIS A 44 -23.59 -3.42 -5.39
C HIS A 44 -22.77 -2.33 -6.09
N LEU A 45 -22.29 -1.33 -5.36
CA LEU A 45 -21.39 -0.32 -5.90
C LEU A 45 -20.07 -0.96 -6.35
N ALA A 46 -19.47 -1.82 -5.52
CA ALA A 46 -18.23 -2.52 -5.86
C ALA A 46 -18.38 -3.39 -7.13
N ASP A 47 -19.51 -4.07 -7.30
CA ASP A 47 -19.81 -4.84 -8.51
C ASP A 47 -19.88 -3.94 -9.76
N LEU A 48 -20.54 -2.79 -9.65
CA LEU A 48 -20.65 -1.83 -10.76
C LEU A 48 -19.29 -1.20 -11.10
N GLU A 49 -18.47 -0.89 -10.10
CA GLU A 49 -17.11 -0.40 -10.29
C GLU A 49 -16.22 -1.46 -10.96
N ASN A 50 -16.35 -2.72 -10.56
CA ASN A 50 -15.63 -3.82 -11.19
C ASN A 50 -16.06 -4.00 -12.67
N GLN A 51 -17.36 -3.96 -12.97
CA GLN A 51 -17.85 -4.04 -14.36
C GLN A 51 -17.38 -2.85 -15.21
N ARG A 52 -17.38 -1.63 -14.65
CA ARG A 52 -16.81 -0.46 -15.31
C ARG A 52 -15.33 -0.70 -15.65
N ASP A 53 -14.57 -1.19 -14.68
CA ASP A 53 -13.13 -1.39 -14.84
C ASP A 53 -12.81 -2.50 -15.85
N GLU A 54 -13.59 -3.58 -15.90
CA GLU A 54 -13.52 -4.60 -16.97
C GLU A 54 -13.66 -3.98 -18.37
N LEU A 55 -14.65 -3.11 -18.55
CA LEU A 55 -14.87 -2.42 -19.83
C LEU A 55 -13.74 -1.44 -20.16
N VAL A 56 -13.22 -0.72 -19.16
CA VAL A 56 -12.07 0.18 -19.33
C VAL A 56 -10.83 -0.61 -19.75
N ILE A 57 -10.53 -1.72 -19.07
CA ILE A 57 -9.40 -2.59 -19.43
C ILE A 57 -9.56 -3.14 -20.85
N ALA A 58 -10.75 -3.62 -21.20
CA ALA A 58 -11.03 -4.13 -22.54
C ALA A 58 -10.81 -3.04 -23.61
N SER A 59 -11.09 -1.77 -23.29
CA SER A 59 -10.87 -0.65 -24.20
C SER A 59 -9.39 -0.34 -24.48
N TRP A 60 -8.47 -0.78 -23.62
CA TRP A 60 -7.03 -0.61 -23.80
C TRP A 60 -6.40 -1.63 -24.77
N GLY A 61 -7.12 -2.70 -25.10
CA GLY A 61 -6.66 -3.76 -25.99
C GLY A 61 -5.62 -4.68 -25.36
N ASP A 62 -4.81 -5.33 -26.20
CA ASP A 62 -3.91 -6.41 -25.79
C ASP A 62 -2.56 -5.94 -25.22
N VAL A 63 -2.26 -4.65 -25.34
CA VAL A 63 -1.02 -4.05 -24.83
C VAL A 63 -1.24 -3.41 -23.45
N PRO A 64 -0.23 -3.40 -22.57
CA PRO A 64 -0.35 -2.76 -21.26
C PRO A 64 -0.57 -1.26 -21.39
N ASN A 65 -1.57 -0.74 -20.70
CA ASN A 65 -1.69 0.69 -20.47
C ASN A 65 -0.87 1.07 -19.22
N TRP A 66 0.41 1.38 -19.42
CA TRP A 66 1.33 1.70 -18.32
C TRP A 66 0.89 2.91 -17.49
N HIS A 67 0.35 3.94 -18.15
CA HIS A 67 -0.17 5.08 -17.40
C HIS A 67 -1.30 4.64 -16.47
N GLY A 68 -2.27 3.87 -16.97
CA GLY A 68 -3.34 3.30 -16.17
C GLY A 68 -2.83 2.40 -15.04
N ILE A 69 -1.90 1.48 -15.33
CA ILE A 69 -1.29 0.54 -14.37
C ILE A 69 -0.66 1.28 -13.20
N PHE A 70 0.16 2.28 -13.49
CA PHE A 70 0.88 3.02 -12.46
C PHE A 70 -0.02 4.05 -11.78
N SER A 71 -1.02 4.64 -12.43
CA SER A 71 -1.92 5.63 -11.80
C SER A 71 -2.99 5.02 -10.88
N MET A 72 -3.07 3.69 -10.77
CA MET A 72 -4.07 3.02 -9.93
C MET A 72 -3.88 3.33 -8.44
N SER A 73 -5.00 3.69 -7.80
CA SER A 73 -5.08 3.81 -6.35
C SER A 73 -5.05 2.44 -5.67
N GLU A 74 -4.82 2.44 -4.37
CA GLU A 74 -4.93 1.24 -3.53
C GLU A 74 -6.36 0.67 -3.52
N ASP A 75 -7.36 1.56 -3.56
CA ASP A 75 -8.79 1.21 -3.58
C ASP A 75 -9.31 0.71 -4.94
N ALA A 76 -8.42 0.41 -5.89
CA ALA A 76 -8.81 -0.08 -7.20
C ALA A 76 -9.61 -1.39 -7.11
N SER A 77 -10.56 -1.58 -8.03
CA SER A 77 -11.38 -2.80 -8.10
C SER A 77 -10.52 -4.05 -8.24
N THR A 78 -11.11 -5.20 -7.91
CA THR A 78 -10.40 -6.49 -7.99
C THR A 78 -9.83 -6.77 -9.38
N THR A 79 -10.60 -6.47 -10.44
CA THR A 79 -10.17 -6.63 -11.83
C THR A 79 -9.02 -5.70 -12.18
N MET A 80 -9.10 -4.43 -11.75
CA MET A 80 -8.06 -3.45 -12.02
C MET A 80 -6.74 -3.81 -11.34
N ARG A 81 -6.80 -4.29 -10.09
CA ARG A 81 -5.63 -4.85 -9.39
C ARG A 81 -5.05 -6.07 -10.11
N ALA A 82 -5.89 -7.02 -10.53
CA ALA A 82 -5.42 -8.19 -11.27
C ALA A 82 -4.73 -7.82 -12.60
N TYR A 83 -5.24 -6.80 -13.30
CA TYR A 83 -4.62 -6.29 -14.52
C TYR A 83 -3.24 -5.66 -14.25
N ARG A 84 -3.13 -4.82 -13.20
CA ARG A 84 -1.85 -4.26 -12.76
C ARG A 84 -0.85 -5.37 -12.43
N ASP A 85 -1.24 -6.28 -11.54
CA ASP A 85 -0.36 -7.33 -11.02
C ASP A 85 0.16 -8.22 -12.16
N LYS A 86 -0.68 -8.55 -13.15
CA LYS A 86 -0.30 -9.28 -14.37
C LYS A 86 0.84 -8.58 -15.12
N TRP A 87 0.72 -7.28 -15.37
CA TRP A 87 1.68 -6.55 -16.21
C TRP A 87 2.90 -6.09 -15.44
N VAL A 88 2.75 -5.66 -14.19
CA VAL A 88 3.87 -5.32 -13.29
C VAL A 88 4.78 -6.54 -13.11
N GLY A 89 4.20 -7.74 -13.00
CA GLY A 89 4.96 -9.00 -12.93
C GLY A 89 5.81 -9.31 -14.17
N THR A 90 5.63 -8.60 -15.29
CA THR A 90 6.47 -8.71 -16.48
C THR A 90 7.71 -7.80 -16.44
N ILE A 91 7.76 -6.83 -15.52
CA ILE A 91 8.87 -5.90 -15.38
C ILE A 91 9.91 -6.54 -14.46
N ALA A 92 11.01 -7.01 -15.05
CA ALA A 92 12.07 -7.66 -14.29
C ALA A 92 12.68 -6.69 -13.25
N GLY A 93 12.89 -7.21 -12.03
CA GLY A 93 13.48 -6.45 -10.91
C GLY A 93 12.51 -5.52 -10.17
N LEU A 94 11.33 -5.21 -10.73
CA LEU A 94 10.32 -4.41 -10.05
C LEU A 94 9.51 -5.27 -9.08
N ARG A 95 9.37 -4.81 -7.83
CA ARG A 95 8.46 -5.44 -6.87
C ARG A 95 7.23 -4.56 -6.65
N GLN A 96 6.06 -5.16 -6.60
CA GLN A 96 4.88 -4.49 -6.10
C GLN A 96 4.78 -4.71 -4.60
N THR A 97 4.48 -3.66 -3.84
CA THR A 97 4.18 -3.78 -2.41
C THR A 97 2.67 -3.83 -2.19
N ALA A 98 2.25 -4.21 -0.99
CA ALA A 98 0.85 -4.17 -0.60
C ALA A 98 0.39 -2.76 -0.14
N PHE A 99 1.25 -1.75 -0.22
CA PHE A 99 1.02 -0.44 0.37
C PHE A 99 0.68 0.61 -0.70
N GLY A 100 -0.26 1.51 -0.39
CA GLY A 100 -0.39 2.80 -1.04
C GLY A 100 0.58 3.84 -0.49
N ASN A 101 1.04 4.73 -1.35
CA ASN A 101 1.82 5.90 -0.96
C ASN A 101 0.84 6.91 -0.34
N ILE A 102 1.02 7.20 0.95
CA ILE A 102 0.12 8.07 1.72
C ILE A 102 0.05 9.51 1.18
N TYR A 103 1.06 9.96 0.43
CA TYR A 103 1.13 11.32 -0.11
C TYR A 103 0.50 11.42 -1.50
N THR A 104 0.56 10.37 -2.30
CA THR A 104 0.10 10.40 -3.70
C THR A 104 -1.12 9.52 -3.97
N GLY A 105 -1.48 8.62 -3.04
CA GLY A 105 -2.50 7.59 -3.23
C GLY A 105 -2.10 6.49 -4.23
N GLN A 106 -0.91 6.59 -4.83
CA GLN A 106 -0.40 5.65 -5.83
C GLN A 106 0.10 4.37 -5.14
N SER A 107 -0.02 3.22 -5.81
CA SER A 107 0.62 1.98 -5.32
C SER A 107 2.13 2.15 -5.15
N VAL A 108 2.71 1.64 -4.07
CA VAL A 108 4.16 1.68 -3.84
C VAL A 108 4.83 0.50 -4.53
N TYR A 109 5.83 0.81 -5.35
CA TYR A 109 6.71 -0.16 -5.98
C TYR A 109 8.08 -0.16 -5.33
N GLY A 110 8.72 -1.31 -5.32
CA GLY A 110 9.98 -1.56 -4.63
C GLY A 110 11.10 -1.97 -5.56
N ILE A 111 12.31 -1.59 -5.17
CA ILE A 111 13.57 -1.95 -5.81
C ILE A 111 14.54 -2.56 -4.80
N GLY A 112 15.46 -3.37 -5.30
CA GLY A 112 16.48 -4.02 -4.50
C GLY A 112 17.32 -4.94 -5.34
N PHE A 113 18.48 -5.33 -4.79
CA PHE A 113 19.45 -6.15 -5.50
C PHE A 113 19.57 -7.54 -4.88
N THR A 114 19.62 -8.57 -5.70
CA THR A 114 19.85 -9.96 -5.28
C THR A 114 21.29 -10.41 -5.48
N THR A 115 22.06 -9.67 -6.27
CA THR A 115 23.47 -9.88 -6.59
C THR A 115 24.22 -8.53 -6.59
N LYS A 116 25.55 -8.58 -6.65
CA LYS A 116 26.40 -7.41 -6.90
C LYS A 116 26.88 -7.35 -8.36
N SER A 117 26.16 -7.98 -9.28
CA SER A 117 26.55 -8.08 -10.69
C SER A 117 26.27 -6.78 -11.44
N GLU A 118 27.10 -6.47 -12.45
CA GLU A 118 26.84 -5.32 -13.33
C GLU A 118 25.60 -5.56 -14.19
N GLU A 119 25.29 -6.81 -14.54
CA GLU A 119 24.10 -7.15 -15.31
C GLU A 119 22.80 -6.80 -14.56
N GLU A 120 22.73 -7.09 -13.26
CA GLU A 120 21.57 -6.70 -12.45
C GLU A 120 21.51 -5.18 -12.23
N LEU A 121 22.66 -4.51 -12.14
CA LEU A 121 22.72 -3.04 -12.09
C LEU A 121 22.15 -2.41 -13.36
N GLU A 122 22.61 -2.85 -14.53
CA GLU A 122 22.12 -2.35 -15.81
C GLU A 122 20.61 -2.61 -15.98
N GLN A 123 20.14 -3.82 -15.64
CA GLN A 123 18.72 -4.14 -15.67
C GLN A 123 17.90 -3.25 -14.73
N THR A 124 18.42 -2.98 -13.53
CA THR A 124 17.73 -2.14 -12.54
C THR A 124 17.70 -0.67 -12.99
N VAL A 125 18.76 -0.17 -13.62
CA VAL A 125 18.78 1.17 -14.24
C VAL A 125 17.67 1.26 -15.28
N GLN A 126 17.60 0.34 -16.23
CA GLN A 126 16.57 0.33 -17.29
C GLN A 126 15.15 0.25 -16.71
N MET A 127 14.95 -0.57 -15.67
CA MET A 127 13.66 -0.68 -14.98
C MET A 127 13.27 0.63 -14.31
N VAL A 128 14.19 1.30 -13.60
CA VAL A 128 13.87 2.58 -12.94
C VAL A 128 13.59 3.66 -13.99
N GLU A 129 14.39 3.76 -15.06
CA GLU A 129 14.14 4.69 -16.17
C GLU A 129 12.77 4.48 -16.80
N PHE A 130 12.34 3.22 -16.92
CA PHE A 130 11.03 2.86 -17.45
C PHE A 130 9.87 3.25 -16.50
N VAL A 131 9.99 2.96 -15.20
CA VAL A 131 8.91 3.17 -14.22
C VAL A 131 8.77 4.64 -13.82
N LEU A 132 9.90 5.34 -13.65
CA LEU A 132 9.95 6.67 -13.07
C LEU A 132 9.04 7.71 -13.77
N PRO A 133 8.89 7.74 -15.10
CA PRO A 133 7.95 8.64 -15.77
C PRO A 133 6.51 8.51 -15.28
N TYR A 134 6.08 7.30 -14.88
CA TYR A 134 4.71 7.03 -14.47
C TYR A 134 4.42 7.27 -12.98
N LEU A 135 5.46 7.43 -12.16
CA LEU A 135 5.29 7.74 -10.74
C LEU A 135 4.87 9.19 -10.52
N ILE A 136 4.00 9.40 -9.54
CA ILE A 136 3.53 10.72 -9.12
C ILE A 136 4.53 11.29 -8.11
N ALA A 137 4.90 12.56 -8.29
CA ALA A 137 5.73 13.27 -7.32
C ALA A 137 4.87 13.78 -6.16
N ASP A 138 5.37 13.64 -4.94
CA ASP A 138 4.71 14.12 -3.73
C ASP A 138 4.87 15.65 -3.53
N GLU A 139 4.47 16.13 -2.35
CA GLU A 139 4.61 17.55 -1.98
C GLU A 139 6.06 18.05 -1.95
N ARG A 140 7.04 17.15 -1.77
CA ARG A 140 8.49 17.41 -1.80
C ARG A 140 9.06 17.38 -3.21
N LYS A 141 8.20 17.17 -4.22
CA LYS A 141 8.56 16.99 -5.63
C LYS A 141 9.36 15.71 -5.87
N GLU A 142 9.20 14.72 -5.00
CA GLU A 142 9.92 13.45 -5.09
C GLU A 142 9.02 12.34 -5.63
N LYS A 143 9.52 11.64 -6.65
CA LYS A 143 9.00 10.33 -7.06
C LYS A 143 9.75 9.27 -6.28
N SER A 144 9.06 8.32 -5.67
CA SER A 144 9.68 7.36 -4.75
C SER A 144 9.42 5.90 -5.12
N LEU A 145 10.45 5.08 -4.89
CA LEU A 145 10.41 3.63 -4.90
C LEU A 145 10.88 3.14 -3.53
N MET A 146 10.19 2.16 -2.95
CA MET A 146 10.60 1.55 -1.69
C MET A 146 11.89 0.74 -1.90
N ILE A 147 12.82 0.77 -0.95
CA ILE A 147 13.97 -0.12 -0.95
C ILE A 147 13.69 -1.26 0.03
N TYR A 148 13.64 -2.51 -0.44
CA TYR A 148 13.17 -3.64 0.39
C TYR A 148 14.27 -4.48 1.05
N ASN A 149 15.55 -4.31 0.66
CA ASN A 149 16.66 -5.08 1.21
C ASN A 149 17.87 -4.21 1.55
N TYR A 150 17.63 -3.09 2.22
CA TYR A 150 18.66 -2.23 2.79
C TYR A 150 18.83 -2.48 4.29
N PRO A 151 20.00 -2.22 4.88
CA PRO A 151 20.17 -2.22 6.32
C PRO A 151 19.20 -1.21 6.97
N ALA A 152 18.17 -1.71 7.64
CA ALA A 152 17.15 -0.89 8.28
C ALA A 152 17.19 -1.10 9.79
N VAL A 153 17.53 -0.05 10.54
CA VAL A 153 17.41 -0.01 12.00
C VAL A 153 16.41 1.09 12.35
N ASP A 154 15.17 0.68 12.66
CA ASP A 154 14.04 1.56 12.97
C ASP A 154 13.80 2.67 11.95
N CYS A 155 14.06 2.40 10.67
CA CYS A 155 13.89 3.34 9.56
C CYS A 155 13.40 2.64 8.29
N TYR A 156 12.81 3.43 7.40
CA TYR A 156 12.46 3.04 6.05
C TYR A 156 13.35 3.78 5.06
N HIS A 157 13.77 3.07 4.02
CA HIS A 157 14.56 3.65 2.95
C HIS A 157 13.77 3.69 1.65
N SER A 158 13.84 4.83 0.97
CA SER A 158 13.22 5.02 -0.33
C SER A 158 14.26 5.53 -1.32
N PHE A 159 14.26 4.98 -2.52
CA PHE A 159 14.92 5.59 -3.65
C PHE A 159 14.05 6.74 -4.14
N VAL A 160 14.62 7.93 -4.31
CA VAL A 160 13.88 9.13 -4.68
C VAL A 160 14.50 9.82 -5.90
N PHE A 161 13.66 10.40 -6.72
CA PHE A 161 14.05 11.34 -7.77
C PHE A 161 13.26 12.63 -7.59
N ASN A 162 13.97 13.74 -7.42
CA ASN A 162 13.34 15.04 -7.29
C ASN A 162 13.17 15.69 -8.68
N ILE A 163 11.93 15.96 -9.06
CA ILE A 163 11.61 16.47 -10.41
C ILE A 163 11.99 17.95 -10.60
N GLU A 164 12.25 18.69 -9.52
CA GLU A 164 12.61 20.10 -9.56
C GLU A 164 14.13 20.29 -9.65
N THR A 165 14.89 19.54 -8.85
CA THR A 165 16.37 19.61 -8.85
C THR A 165 17.01 18.66 -9.86
N GLY A 166 16.29 17.61 -10.30
CA GLY A 166 16.82 16.55 -11.14
C GLY A 166 17.79 15.61 -10.41
N THR A 167 17.84 15.65 -9.07
CA THR A 167 18.74 14.82 -8.26
C THR A 167 18.11 13.48 -7.89
N TYR A 168 18.94 12.44 -7.83
CA TYR A 168 18.57 11.13 -7.32
C TYR A 168 19.02 11.02 -5.86
N GLY A 169 18.31 10.22 -5.06
CA GLY A 169 18.66 10.09 -3.65
C GLY A 169 18.23 8.78 -3.02
N ILE A 170 18.83 8.49 -1.87
CA ILE A 170 18.34 7.50 -0.92
C ILE A 170 17.86 8.26 0.31
N ALA A 171 16.55 8.27 0.47
CA ALA A 171 15.84 8.85 1.59
C ALA A 171 15.82 7.91 2.79
N THR A 172 15.96 8.46 3.99
CA THR A 172 15.76 7.75 5.26
C THR A 172 14.63 8.39 6.02
N ASP A 173 13.55 7.65 6.22
CA ASP A 173 12.37 8.06 6.99
C ASP A 173 12.31 7.30 8.32
N ARG A 174 12.05 8.02 9.42
CA ARG A 174 11.81 7.46 10.75
C ARG A 174 10.50 7.99 11.30
N PHE A 175 9.66 7.12 11.85
CA PHE A 175 8.34 7.49 12.37
C PHE A 175 7.53 8.35 11.37
N MET A 176 7.53 7.96 10.10
CA MET A 176 6.83 8.65 8.99
C MET A 176 7.33 10.08 8.71
N SER A 177 8.55 10.41 9.11
CA SER A 177 9.19 11.70 8.86
C SER A 177 10.59 11.52 8.30
N ARG A 178 10.89 12.24 7.21
CA ARG A 178 12.21 12.29 6.61
C ARG A 178 13.23 12.85 7.58
N GLN A 179 14.30 12.08 7.78
CA GLN A 179 15.44 12.49 8.57
C GLN A 179 16.53 13.06 7.68
N GLU A 180 16.84 12.36 6.58
CA GLU A 180 17.89 12.73 5.64
C GLU A 180 17.61 12.18 4.23
N THR A 181 18.22 12.81 3.23
CA THR A 181 18.32 12.30 1.87
C THR A 181 19.79 12.33 1.48
N MET A 182 20.37 11.18 1.16
CA MET A 182 21.70 11.11 0.54
C MET A 182 21.53 11.32 -0.97
N GLU A 183 22.08 12.41 -1.50
CA GLU A 183 21.93 12.76 -2.91
C GLU A 183 23.05 12.22 -3.79
N PHE A 184 22.71 11.94 -5.05
CA PHE A 184 23.61 11.39 -6.05
C PHE A 184 23.48 12.16 -7.37
N PRO A 185 24.58 12.28 -8.13
CA PRO A 185 24.61 13.04 -9.38
C PRO A 185 23.93 12.34 -10.55
N SER A 186 23.67 11.03 -10.46
CA SER A 186 22.96 10.28 -11.50
C SER A 186 22.24 9.06 -10.93
N LEU A 187 21.31 8.52 -11.72
CA LEU A 187 20.59 7.28 -11.43
C LEU A 187 21.56 6.11 -11.18
N GLU A 188 22.54 5.93 -12.07
CA GLU A 188 23.51 4.84 -11.95
C GLU A 188 24.34 4.96 -10.67
N PHE A 189 24.79 6.16 -10.29
CA PHE A 189 25.54 6.36 -9.05
C PHE A 189 24.70 6.00 -7.82
N ALA A 190 23.43 6.41 -7.78
CA ALA A 190 22.52 6.08 -6.70
C ALA A 190 22.26 4.56 -6.62
N LEU A 191 21.99 3.92 -7.75
CA LEU A 191 21.73 2.49 -7.81
C LEU A 191 22.97 1.65 -7.51
N ARG A 192 24.16 2.08 -7.92
CA ARG A 192 25.43 1.43 -7.59
C ARG A 192 25.73 1.53 -6.10
N HIS A 193 25.46 2.68 -5.47
CA HIS A 193 25.54 2.83 -4.02
C HIS A 193 24.54 1.89 -3.32
N LEU A 194 23.29 1.88 -3.79
CA LEU A 194 22.26 1.00 -3.26
C LEU A 194 22.68 -0.47 -3.38
N GLN A 195 23.14 -0.90 -4.55
CA GLN A 195 23.60 -2.26 -4.80
C GLN A 195 24.73 -2.62 -3.86
N ALA A 196 25.75 -1.77 -3.69
CA ALA A 196 26.88 -2.04 -2.80
C ALA A 196 26.45 -2.27 -1.35
N ASN A 197 25.46 -1.51 -0.88
CA ASN A 197 25.00 -1.54 0.52
C ASN A 197 23.78 -2.44 0.78
N THR A 198 23.18 -2.99 -0.27
CA THR A 198 22.05 -3.94 -0.17
C THR A 198 22.46 -5.20 0.61
N LEU A 199 21.58 -5.64 1.51
CA LEU A 199 21.67 -6.92 2.20
C LEU A 199 21.27 -8.02 1.22
N ILE A 200 22.28 -8.75 0.74
CA ILE A 200 22.09 -9.97 -0.01
C ILE A 200 22.13 -11.10 1.01
N ASP A 201 21.02 -11.81 1.16
CA ASP A 201 21.01 -13.05 1.93
C ASP A 201 21.95 -14.05 1.22
N ASP A 202 23.15 -14.26 1.77
CA ASP A 202 24.02 -15.38 1.42
C ASP A 202 23.31 -16.67 1.87
N VAL A 203 22.37 -17.17 1.06
CA VAL A 203 21.66 -18.44 1.31
C VAL A 203 22.66 -19.60 1.53
N ASP A 204 23.88 -19.49 0.99
CA ASP A 204 24.95 -20.47 1.13
C ASP A 204 25.62 -20.51 2.52
N LYS A 205 25.63 -19.42 3.29
CA LYS A 205 26.19 -19.44 4.66
C LYS A 205 25.31 -20.20 5.66
N ARG A 206 24.00 -20.30 5.40
CA ARG A 206 23.08 -21.09 6.25
C ARG A 206 23.20 -22.59 6.02
N LYS A 207 23.74 -23.04 4.88
CA LYS A 207 24.07 -24.45 4.65
C LYS A 207 25.39 -24.85 5.32
N SER A 208 26.44 -24.02 5.22
CA SER A 208 27.74 -24.37 5.83
C SER A 208 27.68 -24.47 7.36
N LEU A 209 26.86 -23.64 8.03
CA LEU A 209 26.67 -23.73 9.48
C LEU A 209 25.88 -24.96 9.94
N ASN A 210 25.05 -25.55 9.09
CA ASN A 210 24.30 -26.76 9.44
C ASN A 210 25.14 -28.03 9.22
N ASP A 211 26.10 -28.00 8.29
CA ASP A 211 27.00 -29.13 8.07
C ASP A 211 28.10 -29.23 9.16
N GLU A 212 28.54 -28.11 9.73
CA GLU A 212 29.52 -28.07 10.85
C GLU A 212 28.93 -28.45 12.22
N VAL A 213 27.60 -28.54 12.36
CA VAL A 213 26.94 -28.96 13.62
C VAL A 213 26.65 -30.48 13.62
N THR A 214 26.98 -31.18 12.53
CA THR A 214 26.79 -32.62 12.37
C THR A 214 28.07 -33.46 12.31
N GLU A 215 29.24 -32.89 12.62
CA GLU A 215 30.49 -33.65 12.87
C GLU A 215 30.86 -33.74 14.36
#